data_AF-X1GGQ1-F1
#
_entry.id   AF-X1GGQ1-F1
#
_cell.length_a   1.000
_cell.length_b   1.000
_cell.length_c   1.000
_cell.angle_alpha   90.00
_cell.angle_beta   90.00
_cell.angle_gamma   90.00
#
_symmetry.space_group_name_H-M   'P 1'
#
loop_
_entity.id
_entity.type
_entity.pdbx_description
1 polymer ?
#
loop_
_entity_poly.entity_id
_entity_poly.type
_entity_poly.pdbx_seq_one_letter_code
_entity_poly.pdbx_strand_id
1 'polypeptide(L)' 'KEKIINILSSLKRAKIITNTENYIHTEVRTATFKFVDDMEFLFDDSVKVIQFRSRARSGYTDMGVNRKRMEKIREMFIDK' A
#
# COMPACT_ATOMS: atom_id res chain seq x y z
N LYS A 1 8.21 -2.87 9.84
CA LYS A 1 8.47 -2.96 8.38
C LYS A 1 8.17 -4.33 7.78
N GLU A 2 8.79 -5.42 8.25
CA GLU A 2 8.62 -6.77 7.68
C GLU A 2 7.16 -7.23 7.61
N LYS A 3 6.36 -6.96 8.66
CA LYS A 3 4.92 -7.24 8.67
C LYS A 3 4.19 -6.58 7.48
N ILE A 4 4.53 -5.34 7.14
CA ILE A 4 3.94 -4.64 5.98
C ILE A 4 4.39 -5.31 4.68
N ILE A 5 5.66 -5.69 4.54
CA ILE A 5 6.14 -6.41 3.35
C ILE A 5 5.36 -7.72 3.15
N ASN A 6 5.14 -8.49 4.21
CA ASN A 6 4.38 -9.73 4.16
C ASN A 6 2.92 -9.49 3.76
N ILE A 7 2.28 -8.47 4.34
CA ILE A 7 0.92 -8.07 3.96
C ILE A 7 0.86 -7.69 2.49
N LEU A 8 1.75 -6.82 2.03
CA LEU A 8 1.82 -6.36 0.64
C LEU A 8 2.07 -7.50 -0.35
N SER A 9 2.91 -8.46 0.01
CA SER A 9 3.21 -9.64 -0.80
C SER A 9 2.03 -10.61 -0.89
N SER A 10 1.13 -10.59 0.09
CA SER A 10 -0.13 -11.37 0.08
C SER A 10 -1.23 -10.73 -0.77
N LEU A 11 -1.09 -9.44 -1.13
CA LEU A 11 -2.09 -8.74 -1.94
C LEU A 11 -1.97 -9.18 -3.40
N LYS A 12 -3.09 -9.63 -3.97
CA LYS A 12 -3.17 -9.95 -5.40
C LYS A 12 -2.87 -8.70 -6.23
N ARG A 13 -1.97 -8.84 -7.22
CA ARG A 13 -1.59 -7.79 -8.18
C ARG A 13 -0.92 -6.57 -7.54
N ALA A 14 -0.31 -6.74 -6.38
CA ALA A 14 0.62 -5.78 -5.79
C ALA A 14 2.05 -6.14 -6.19
N LYS A 15 2.87 -5.14 -6.52
CA LYS A 15 4.29 -5.29 -6.83
C LYS A 15 5.07 -4.26 -6.05
N ILE A 16 5.99 -4.70 -5.21
CA ILE A 16 6.92 -3.81 -4.52
C ILE A 16 7.94 -3.32 -5.57
N ILE A 17 7.97 -2.00 -5.79
CA ILE A 17 8.87 -1.34 -6.75
C ILE A 17 10.13 -0.85 -6.03
N THR A 18 9.97 -0.35 -4.80
CA THR A 18 11.09 0.15 -3.99
C THR A 18 10.91 -0.29 -2.55
N ASN A 19 12.00 -0.74 -1.94
CA ASN A 19 12.08 -1.10 -0.53
C ASN A 19 13.43 -0.60 0.00
N THR A 20 13.44 0.60 0.54
CA THR A 20 14.59 1.17 1.27
C THR A 20 14.40 0.97 2.76
N GLU A 21 15.37 1.38 3.59
CA GLU A 21 15.33 1.24 5.04
C GLU A 21 14.03 1.75 5.67
N ASN A 22 13.65 2.99 5.36
CA ASN A 22 12.51 3.70 5.95
C ASN A 22 11.33 3.88 4.99
N TYR A 23 11.38 3.34 3.77
CA TYR A 23 10.35 3.60 2.77
C TYR A 23 10.06 2.39 1.88
N ILE A 24 8.77 2.17 1.59
CA ILE A 24 8.29 1.15 0.67
C ILE A 24 7.34 1.78 -0.34
N HIS A 25 7.60 1.54 -1.62
CA HIS A 25 6.69 1.87 -2.72
C HIS A 25 6.19 0.58 -3.37
N THR A 26 4.88 0.49 -3.51
CA THR A 26 4.17 -0.65 -4.10
C THR A 26 3.18 -0.15 -5.15
N GLU A 27 3.23 -0.75 -6.33
CA GLU A 27 2.22 -0.55 -7.36
C GLU A 27 1.15 -1.64 -7.24
N VAL A 28 -0.12 -1.25 -7.25
CA VAL A 28 -1.26 -2.18 -7.31
C VAL A 28 -1.99 -1.99 -8.61
N ARG A 29 -2.27 -3.10 -9.30
CA ARG A 29 -3.06 -3.09 -10.54
C ARG A 29 -4.48 -3.58 -10.27
N THR A 30 -5.45 -2.87 -10.85
CA THR A 30 -6.85 -3.29 -10.85
C THR A 30 -7.05 -4.53 -11.71
N ALA A 31 -8.13 -5.28 -11.45
CA ALA A 31 -8.43 -6.56 -12.10
C ALA A 31 -8.50 -6.49 -13.62
N THR A 32 -8.96 -5.35 -14.14
CA THR A 32 -9.13 -5.09 -15.56
C THR A 32 -7.88 -4.49 -16.19
N PHE A 33 -6.74 -4.40 -15.47
CA PHE A 33 -5.47 -3.81 -15.89
C PHE A 33 -5.53 -2.33 -16.36
N LYS A 34 -6.69 -1.67 -16.24
CA LYS A 34 -6.90 -0.30 -16.71
C LYS A 34 -6.28 0.75 -15.80
N PHE A 35 -6.07 0.42 -14.53
CA PHE A 35 -5.61 1.39 -13.52
C PHE A 35 -4.47 0.84 -12.68
N VAL A 36 -3.45 1.68 -12.52
CA VAL A 36 -2.30 1.48 -11.63
C VAL A 36 -2.43 2.47 -10.48
N ASP A 37 -2.41 1.94 -9.27
CA ASP A 37 -2.40 2.69 -8.02
C ASP A 37 -1.02 2.58 -7.38
N ASP A 38 -0.50 3.69 -6.87
CA ASP A 38 0.67 3.74 -6.02
C ASP A 38 0.25 3.65 -4.55
N MET A 39 0.92 2.81 -3.79
CA MET A 39 0.88 2.76 -2.33
C MET A 39 2.28 2.98 -1.80
N GLU A 40 2.42 3.94 -0.92
CA GLU A 40 3.70 4.33 -0.34
C GLU A 40 3.59 4.27 1.17
N PHE A 41 4.62 3.74 1.82
CA PHE A 41 4.72 3.61 3.26
C PHE A 41 6.03 4.22 3.71
N LEU A 42 5.94 5.16 4.64
CA LEU A 42 7.09 5.77 5.31
C LEU A 42 7.09 5.29 6.76
N PHE A 43 8.21 4.70 7.17
CA PHE A 43 8.46 4.21 8.52
C PHE A 43 9.24 5.27 9.27
N ASP A 44 8.58 5.97 10.18
CA ASP A 44 9.22 6.92 11.07
C ASP A 44 9.52 6.24 12.40
N ASP A 45 10.76 5.75 12.53
CA ASP A 45 11.23 5.06 13.74
C ASP A 45 11.42 5.99 14.94
N SER A 46 11.48 7.31 14.71
CA SER A 46 11.66 8.30 15.77
C SER A 46 10.38 8.49 16.59
N VAL A 47 9.22 8.52 15.92
CA VAL A 47 7.91 8.65 16.56
C VAL A 47 7.11 7.34 16.59
N LYS A 48 7.68 6.24 16.09
CA LYS A 48 7.04 4.92 15.98
C LYS A 48 5.72 4.95 15.21
N VAL A 49 5.67 5.76 14.15
CA VAL A 49 4.49 5.90 13.29
C VAL A 49 4.81 5.38 11.89
N ILE A 50 3.85 4.69 11.30
CA ILE A 50 3.87 4.34 9.88
C ILE A 50 2.94 5.31 9.16
N GLN A 51 3.50 6.19 8.35
CA GLN A 51 2.70 7.02 7.44
C GLN A 51 2.47 6.25 6.16
N PHE A 52 1.30 6.44 5.55
CA PHE A 52 1.01 5.82 4.26
C PHE A 52 0.31 6.81 3.33
N ARG A 53 0.51 6.62 2.03
CA ARG A 53 -0.16 7.35 0.97
C ARG A 53 -0.66 6.37 -0.07
N SER A 54 -1.86 6.61 -0.59
CA SER A 54 -2.37 5.88 -1.75
C SER A 54 -2.83 6.87 -2.81
N ARG A 55 -2.34 6.69 -4.05
CA ARG A 55 -2.58 7.59 -5.17
C ARG A 55 -2.88 6.79 -6.44
N ALA A 56 -4.01 7.07 -7.07
CA ALA A 56 -4.28 6.55 -8.41
C ALA A 56 -3.49 7.34 -9.46
N ARG A 57 -2.83 6.67 -10.42
CA ARG A 57 -2.11 7.35 -11.51
C ARG A 57 -3.02 7.94 -12.58
N SER A 58 -4.23 7.40 -12.73
CA SER A 58 -5.11 7.71 -13.88
C SER A 58 -6.19 8.75 -13.60
N GLY A 59 -6.17 9.43 -12.45
CA GLY A 59 -7.13 10.51 -12.14
C GLY A 59 -8.61 10.11 -12.03
N TYR A 60 -8.95 8.84 -12.24
CA TYR A 60 -10.30 8.31 -12.12
C TYR A 60 -10.70 8.14 -10.66
N THR A 61 -11.94 8.52 -10.33
CA THR A 61 -12.54 8.23 -9.03
C THR A 61 -12.64 6.72 -8.88
N ASP A 62 -11.82 6.16 -8.01
CA ASP A 62 -11.68 4.71 -7.76
C ASP A 62 -12.84 4.13 -6.92
N MET A 63 -13.94 4.88 -6.76
CA MET A 63 -15.08 4.55 -5.89
C MET A 63 -14.67 4.14 -4.46
N GLY A 64 -13.56 4.69 -3.95
CA GLY A 64 -13.04 4.38 -2.62
C GLY A 64 -12.35 3.02 -2.51
N VAL A 65 -12.00 2.38 -3.63
CA VAL A 65 -11.25 1.12 -3.65
C VAL A 65 -9.90 1.26 -2.96
N ASN A 66 -9.16 2.37 -3.18
CA ASN A 66 -7.89 2.62 -2.52
C ASN A 66 -8.10 2.78 -1.02
N ARG A 67 -9.13 3.52 -0.59
CA ARG A 67 -9.46 3.65 0.84
C ARG A 67 -9.76 2.29 1.47
N LYS A 68 -10.64 1.48 0.87
CA LYS A 68 -10.96 0.14 1.37
C LYS A 68 -9.73 -0.76 1.45
N ARG A 69 -8.79 -0.62 0.51
CA ARG A 69 -7.52 -1.36 0.53
C ARG A 69 -6.63 -0.94 1.68
N MET A 70 -6.48 0.37 1.92
CA MET A 70 -5.68 0.88 3.02
C MET A 70 -6.26 0.49 4.38
N GLU A 71 -7.58 0.55 4.56
CA GLU A 71 -8.23 0.06 5.78
C GLU A 71 -7.98 -1.44 5.98
N LYS A 72 -8.10 -2.27 4.93
CA LYS A 72 -7.78 -3.70 5.02
C LYS A 72 -6.32 -3.95 5.41
N ILE A 73 -5.37 -3.19 4.85
CA ILE A 73 -3.95 -3.30 5.21
C ILE A 73 -3.75 -2.92 6.68
N ARG A 74 -4.43 -1.86 7.15
CA ARG A 74 -4.42 -1.44 8.54
C ARG A 74 -4.99 -2.51 9.47
N GLU A 75 -6.14 -3.10 9.13
CA GLU A 75 -6.74 -4.21 9.87
C GLU A 75 -5.77 -5.40 9.93
N MET A 76 -5.20 -5.84 8.80
CA MET A 76 -4.20 -6.93 8.78
C MET A 76 -2.92 -6.61 9.56
N PHE A 77 -2.61 -5.32 9.73
CA PHE A 77 -1.47 -4.88 10.52
C PHE A 77 -1.76 -4.88 12.02
N ILE A 78 -2.99 -4.55 12.44
CA ILE A 78 -3.42 -4.56 13.85
C ILE A 78 -3.79 -5.97 14.29
N ASP A 79 -4.53 -6.69 13.44
CA ASP A 79 -5.08 -8.01 13.71
C ASP A 79 -4.06 -9.08 13.33
N LYS A 80 -3.14 -9.35 14.29
CA LYS A 80 -2.28 -10.52 14.49
C LYS A 80 -1.08 -10.17 15.35
#